data_AF-J9GJX1-F1
#
_entry.id   AF-J9GJX1-F1
#
_cell.length_a   1.000
_cell.length_b   1.000
_cell.length_c   1.000
_cell.angle_alpha   90.00
_cell.angle_beta   90.00
_cell.angle_gamma   90.00
#
_symmetry.space_group_name_H-M   'P 1'
#
loop_
_entity.id
_entity.type
_entity.pdbx_description
1 polymer ?
#
loop_
_entity_poly.entity_id
_entity_poly.type
_entity_poly.pdbx_seq_one_letter_code
_entity_poly.pdbx_strand_id
1 'polypeptide(L)'
;MASVGARLSRTVTANANAQYSSSDSKFVKVNTGLRWQPKPFSVVGLYYRYNYSSETVSNEYYDDNIKQVDLAAQWPITDRLYGLLRYNYSLKQSKPIEMMAGIEYLHDCWTLRFVTQRYITASNSEESNFFLQLELNGLGSIGSSPLSELKRNIKGYQSTTQVPNQIGQYDYYE
;
A
#
# COMPACT_ATOMS: atom_id res chain seq x y z
N MET A 1 16.66 -17.34 4.01
CA MET A 1 15.90 -16.06 4.14
C MET A 1 15.83 -15.75 5.62
N ALA A 2 16.09 -14.52 6.02
CA ALA A 2 16.03 -14.07 7.41
C ALA A 2 15.01 -12.93 7.54
N SER A 3 14.18 -12.97 8.57
CA SER A 3 13.24 -11.91 8.90
C SER A 3 13.29 -11.58 10.38
N VAL A 4 13.17 -10.30 10.69
CA VAL A 4 13.18 -9.77 12.06
C VAL A 4 12.03 -8.76 12.14
N GLY A 5 11.15 -8.95 13.11
CA GLY A 5 10.08 -8.01 13.43
C GLY A 5 10.17 -7.61 14.89
N ALA A 6 10.07 -6.32 15.18
CA ALA A 6 10.10 -5.82 16.54
C ALA A 6 8.98 -4.80 16.75
N ARG A 7 8.28 -4.91 17.88
CA ARG A 7 7.32 -3.91 18.32
C ARG A 7 8.04 -2.93 19.25
N LEU A 8 8.47 -1.80 18.71
CA LEU A 8 9.23 -0.79 19.43
C LEU A 8 8.38 -0.08 20.50
N SER A 9 7.07 0.06 20.27
CA SER A 9 6.13 0.66 21.23
C SER A 9 4.72 0.11 21.05
N ARG A 10 3.77 0.52 21.89
CA ARG A 10 2.34 0.17 21.73
C ARG A 10 1.78 0.62 20.38
N THR A 11 2.40 1.60 19.73
CA THR A 11 1.91 2.18 18.46
C THR A 11 2.89 2.02 17.30
N VAL A 12 4.15 1.61 17.55
CA VAL A 12 5.19 1.53 16.51
C VAL A 12 5.66 0.09 16.34
N THR A 13 5.65 -0.40 15.11
CA THR A 13 6.18 -1.70 14.70
C THR A 13 7.22 -1.50 13.61
N ALA A 14 8.35 -2.18 13.72
CA ALA A 14 9.40 -2.21 12.71
C ALA A 14 9.61 -3.65 12.24
N ASN A 15 9.88 -3.82 10.96
CA ASN A 15 10.18 -5.11 10.35
C ASN A 15 11.33 -4.98 9.35
N ALA A 16 12.21 -5.96 9.32
CA ALA A 16 13.31 -6.09 8.40
C ALA A 16 13.35 -7.52 7.87
N ASN A 17 13.47 -7.70 6.56
CA ASN A 17 13.56 -9.00 5.91
C ASN A 17 14.71 -8.95 4.92
N ALA A 18 15.57 -9.95 4.94
CA ALA A 18 16.70 -10.08 4.04
C ALA A 18 16.77 -11.49 3.46
N GLN A 19 16.99 -11.59 2.16
CA GLN A 19 17.19 -12.85 1.46
C GLN A 19 18.58 -12.84 0.82
N TYR A 20 19.38 -13.82 1.22
CA TYR A 20 20.69 -14.09 0.66
C TYR A 20 20.61 -15.30 -0.28
N SER A 21 21.17 -15.20 -1.48
CA SER A 21 21.32 -16.31 -2.43
C SER A 21 22.74 -16.84 -2.36
N SER A 22 22.89 -18.13 -2.07
CA SER A 22 24.19 -18.80 -2.08
C SER A 22 24.72 -19.01 -3.51
N SER A 23 23.86 -19.03 -4.52
CA SER A 23 24.24 -19.22 -5.93
C SER A 23 24.91 -17.96 -6.50
N ASP A 24 24.39 -16.78 -6.15
CA ASP A 24 24.91 -15.48 -6.62
C ASP A 24 25.89 -14.84 -5.63
N SER A 25 26.11 -15.44 -4.46
CA SER A 25 26.91 -14.89 -3.35
C SER A 25 26.53 -13.44 -2.98
N LYS A 26 25.24 -13.09 -3.12
CA LYS A 26 24.72 -11.72 -2.94
C LYS A 26 23.38 -11.69 -2.21
N PHE A 27 23.07 -10.54 -1.62
CA PHE A 27 21.74 -10.23 -1.08
C PHE A 27 20.79 -9.89 -2.23
N VAL A 28 19.79 -10.74 -2.45
CA VAL A 28 18.84 -10.64 -3.55
C VAL A 28 17.64 -9.79 -3.16
N LYS A 29 17.20 -9.81 -1.90
CA LYS A 29 16.05 -9.00 -1.45
C LYS A 29 16.30 -8.45 -0.06
N VAL A 30 16.03 -7.16 0.15
CA VAL A 30 16.02 -6.51 1.46
C VAL A 30 14.76 -5.65 1.55
N ASN A 31 13.90 -5.95 2.51
CA ASN A 31 12.67 -5.20 2.78
C ASN A 31 12.68 -4.71 4.21
N THR A 32 12.67 -3.40 4.40
CA THR A 32 12.53 -2.77 5.72
C THR A 32 11.23 -1.99 5.78
N GLY A 33 10.61 -1.94 6.94
CA GLY A 33 9.32 -1.32 7.15
C GLY A 33 9.20 -0.77 8.55
N LEU A 34 8.61 0.41 8.66
CA LEU A 34 8.24 1.04 9.90
C LEU A 34 6.78 1.44 9.80
N ARG A 35 5.97 1.01 10.75
CA ARG A 35 4.55 1.31 10.84
C ARG A 35 4.26 1.96 12.17
N TRP A 36 3.61 3.11 12.12
CA TRP A 36 3.13 3.85 13.27
C TRP A 36 1.61 3.96 13.22
N GLN A 37 0.94 3.50 14.27
CA GLN A 37 -0.51 3.53 14.42
C GLN A 37 -0.89 3.96 15.84
N PRO A 38 -1.11 5.27 16.08
CA PRO A 38 -1.50 5.76 17.41
C PRO A 38 -2.96 5.45 17.77
N LYS A 39 -3.87 5.48 16.80
CA LYS A 39 -5.32 5.30 16.98
C LYS A 39 -5.89 4.47 15.82
N PRO A 40 -7.12 3.91 15.94
CA PRO A 40 -7.84 3.36 14.80
C PRO A 40 -7.88 4.38 13.64
N PHE A 41 -7.78 3.89 12.42
CA PHE A 41 -7.76 4.70 11.18
C PHE A 41 -6.64 5.75 11.07
N SER A 42 -5.67 5.77 12.00
CA SER A 42 -4.49 6.63 11.96
C SER A 42 -3.26 5.76 11.77
N VAL A 43 -2.84 5.50 10.54
CA VAL A 43 -1.65 4.69 10.25
C VAL A 43 -0.72 5.42 9.31
N VAL A 44 0.57 5.43 9.64
CA VAL A 44 1.64 5.88 8.76
C VAL A 44 2.63 4.74 8.63
N GLY A 45 2.90 4.36 7.40
CA GLY A 45 3.85 3.34 7.01
C GLY A 45 4.95 3.95 6.16
N LEU A 46 6.19 3.60 6.48
CA LEU A 46 7.34 3.85 5.65
C LEU A 46 8.00 2.52 5.34
N TYR A 47 8.08 2.18 4.07
CA TYR A 47 8.64 0.92 3.60
C TYR A 47 9.75 1.20 2.61
N TYR A 48 10.86 0.51 2.79
CA TYR A 48 11.96 0.55 1.85
C TYR A 48 12.21 -0.86 1.31
N ARG A 49 12.18 -0.97 -0.02
CA ARG A 49 12.32 -2.22 -0.74
C ARG A 49 13.52 -2.16 -1.68
N TYR A 50 14.39 -3.13 -1.51
CA TYR A 50 15.52 -3.39 -2.37
C TYR A 50 15.39 -4.81 -2.93
N ASN A 51 15.38 -4.96 -4.25
CA ASN A 51 15.56 -6.25 -4.89
C ASN A 51 16.71 -6.12 -5.87
N TYR A 52 17.68 -7.00 -5.73
CA TYR A 52 18.76 -7.20 -6.67
C TYR A 52 18.39 -8.35 -7.58
N SER A 53 18.42 -8.12 -8.89
CA SER A 53 18.21 -9.15 -9.91
C SER A 53 19.50 -9.27 -10.71
N SER A 54 20.08 -10.47 -10.75
CA SER A 54 21.31 -10.77 -11.52
C SER A 54 21.02 -11.14 -12.96
N GLU A 55 19.75 -11.22 -13.37
CA GLU A 55 19.35 -11.38 -14.77
C GLU A 55 19.72 -10.09 -15.53
N THR A 56 20.94 -10.11 -16.06
CA THR A 56 21.44 -9.13 -17.02
C THR A 56 20.66 -9.33 -18.32
N VAL A 57 19.44 -8.82 -18.39
CA VAL A 57 18.83 -8.56 -19.70
C VAL A 57 19.69 -7.45 -20.28
N SER A 58 20.39 -7.78 -21.37
CA SER A 58 21.32 -6.95 -22.13
C SER A 58 20.62 -5.78 -22.84
N ASN A 59 19.84 -5.01 -22.11
CA ASN A 59 19.20 -3.79 -22.54
C ASN A 59 19.31 -2.81 -21.37
N GLU A 60 20.12 -1.77 -21.55
CA GLU A 60 20.37 -0.65 -20.64
C GLU A 60 19.08 0.05 -20.14
N TYR A 61 17.94 -0.27 -20.77
CA TYR A 61 16.60 0.23 -20.46
C TYR A 61 15.86 -0.55 -19.35
N TYR A 62 16.17 -1.84 -19.13
CA TYR A 62 15.46 -2.71 -18.18
C TYR A 62 16.42 -3.27 -17.12
N ASP A 63 17.03 -2.39 -16.36
CA ASP A 63 17.70 -2.80 -15.13
C ASP A 63 16.60 -3.17 -14.10
N ASP A 64 16.49 -4.45 -13.75
CA ASP A 64 15.48 -5.04 -12.84
C ASP A 64 15.84 -4.87 -11.35
N ASN A 65 16.93 -4.14 -11.05
CA ASN A 65 17.24 -3.76 -9.67
C ASN A 65 16.17 -2.77 -9.15
N ILE A 66 15.39 -3.16 -8.16
CA ILE A 66 14.35 -2.32 -7.57
C ILE A 66 14.93 -1.64 -6.33
N LYS A 67 14.96 -0.31 -6.30
CA LYS A 67 15.31 0.48 -5.11
C LYS A 67 14.25 1.56 -4.90
N GLN A 68 13.29 1.28 -4.03
CA GLN A 68 12.09 2.11 -3.88
C GLN A 68 11.80 2.42 -2.41
N VAL A 69 11.32 3.63 -2.17
CA VAL A 69 10.77 4.07 -0.89
C VAL A 69 9.28 4.27 -1.09
N ASP A 70 8.49 3.66 -0.23
CA ASP A 70 7.04 3.72 -0.22
C ASP A 70 6.58 4.33 1.09
N LEU A 71 5.95 5.50 1.01
CA LEU A 71 5.31 6.16 2.13
C LEU A 71 3.80 6.01 1.95
N ALA A 72 3.13 5.51 2.97
CA ALA A 72 1.68 5.33 2.97
C ALA A 72 1.11 5.89 4.27
N ALA A 73 0.05 6.69 4.18
CA ALA A 73 -0.60 7.30 5.32
C ALA A 73 -2.12 7.23 5.16
N GLN A 74 -2.78 6.86 6.24
CA GLN A 74 -4.22 6.99 6.44
C GLN A 74 -4.39 7.79 7.73
N TRP A 75 -5.11 8.90 7.65
CA TRP A 75 -5.25 9.80 8.78
C TRP A 75 -6.70 10.28 8.93
N PRO A 76 -7.30 10.19 10.13
CA PRO A 76 -8.60 10.79 10.38
C PRO A 76 -8.41 12.30 10.51
N ILE A 77 -8.97 13.05 9.58
CA ILE A 77 -9.01 14.52 9.64
C ILE A 77 -10.08 14.94 10.64
N THR A 78 -11.22 14.24 10.60
CA THR A 78 -12.38 14.42 11.49
C THR A 78 -12.96 13.03 11.79
N ASP A 79 -13.92 12.92 12.72
CA ASP A 79 -14.62 11.66 13.03
C ASP A 79 -15.34 11.02 11.82
N ARG A 80 -15.62 11.83 10.79
CA ARG A 80 -16.32 11.44 9.56
C ARG A 80 -15.47 11.55 8.30
N LEU A 81 -14.28 12.17 8.36
CA LEU A 81 -13.46 12.45 7.18
C LEU A 81 -12.07 11.85 7.37
N TYR A 82 -11.68 11.00 6.43
CA TYR A 82 -10.41 10.29 6.45
C TYR A 82 -9.61 10.66 5.20
N GLY A 83 -8.35 11.05 5.39
CA GLY A 83 -7.39 11.28 4.33
C GLY A 83 -6.56 10.03 4.07
N LEU A 84 -6.31 9.77 2.80
CA LEU A 84 -5.47 8.68 2.31
C LEU A 84 -4.38 9.28 1.42
N LEU A 85 -3.14 8.86 1.65
CA LEU A 85 -1.99 9.29 0.87
C LEU A 85 -1.03 8.12 0.70
N ARG A 86 -0.52 7.95 -0.51
CA ARG A 86 0.61 7.08 -0.79
C ARG A 86 1.54 7.74 -1.78
N TYR A 87 2.83 7.59 -1.52
CA TYR A 87 3.89 8.15 -2.34
C TYR A 87 5.00 7.11 -2.49
N ASN A 88 5.19 6.63 -3.71
CA ASN A 88 6.20 5.66 -4.05
C ASN A 88 7.27 6.30 -4.94
N TYR A 89 8.51 6.26 -4.48
CA TYR A 89 9.65 6.90 -5.13
C TYR A 89 10.75 5.91 -5.46
N SER A 90 11.18 5.91 -6.73
CA SER A 90 12.35 5.16 -7.20
C SER A 90 13.62 5.92 -6.86
N LEU A 91 14.40 5.43 -5.91
CA LEU A 91 15.75 5.97 -5.64
C LEU A 91 16.74 5.62 -6.75
N LYS A 92 16.43 4.64 -7.59
CA LYS A 92 17.30 4.22 -8.68
C LYS A 92 17.21 5.16 -9.88
N GLN A 93 15.98 5.46 -10.29
CA GLN A 93 15.71 6.35 -11.43
C GLN A 93 15.52 7.80 -10.98
N SER A 94 15.60 8.08 -9.67
CA SER A 94 15.34 9.38 -9.05
C SER A 94 14.00 9.99 -9.48
N LYS A 95 12.97 9.15 -9.61
CA LYS A 95 11.65 9.52 -10.12
C LYS A 95 10.53 8.97 -9.24
N PRO A 96 9.43 9.72 -9.04
CA PRO A 96 8.22 9.19 -8.43
C PRO A 96 7.60 8.14 -9.35
N ILE A 97 7.35 6.94 -8.84
CA ILE A 97 6.73 5.86 -9.61
C ILE A 97 5.22 5.96 -9.51
N GLU A 98 4.71 6.20 -8.30
CA GLU A 98 3.30 6.25 -8.04
C GLU A 98 2.99 7.26 -6.95
N MET A 99 1.94 8.04 -7.15
CA MET A 99 1.37 8.91 -6.16
C MET A 99 -0.13 8.67 -6.13
N MET A 100 -0.68 8.48 -4.94
CA MET A 100 -2.09 8.23 -4.74
C MET A 100 -2.56 9.09 -3.59
N ALA A 101 -3.70 9.73 -3.77
CA ALA A 101 -4.33 10.56 -2.75
C ALA A 101 -5.83 10.27 -2.77
N GLY A 102 -6.43 10.23 -1.60
CA GLY A 102 -7.84 9.95 -1.48
C GLY A 102 -8.45 10.58 -0.24
N ILE A 103 -9.76 10.71 -0.30
CA ILE A 103 -10.58 11.12 0.82
C ILE A 103 -11.73 10.12 0.95
N GLU A 104 -12.05 9.79 2.18
CA GLU A 104 -13.22 8.99 2.51
C GLU A 104 -14.10 9.79 3.46
N TYR A 105 -15.37 9.91 3.09
CA TYR A 105 -16.35 10.62 3.88
C TYR A 105 -17.44 9.66 4.33
N LEU A 106 -17.59 9.54 5.64
CA LEU A 106 -18.48 8.61 6.30
C LEU A 106 -19.70 9.36 6.85
N HIS A 107 -20.87 8.96 6.38
CA HIS A 107 -22.15 9.29 6.96
C HIS A 107 -22.83 8.04 7.53
N ASP A 108 -23.85 8.27 8.35
CA ASP A 108 -24.56 7.20 9.07
C ASP A 108 -25.16 6.14 8.13
N CYS A 109 -25.60 6.55 6.92
CA CYS A 109 -26.24 5.67 5.94
C CYS A 109 -25.41 5.43 4.66
N TRP A 110 -24.34 6.21 4.43
CA TRP A 110 -23.55 6.11 3.21
C TRP A 110 -22.08 6.50 3.42
N THR A 111 -21.20 5.89 2.63
CA THR A 111 -19.77 6.20 2.58
C THR A 111 -19.40 6.62 1.16
N LEU A 112 -18.74 7.76 1.00
CA LEU A 112 -18.19 8.19 -0.28
C LEU A 112 -16.68 8.09 -0.23
N ARG A 113 -16.10 7.37 -1.19
CA ARG A 113 -14.65 7.28 -1.38
C ARG A 113 -14.29 7.94 -2.70
N PHE A 114 -13.41 8.91 -2.63
CA PHE A 114 -12.80 9.52 -3.80
C PHE A 114 -11.30 9.32 -3.73
N VAL A 115 -10.73 8.70 -4.75
CA VAL A 115 -9.31 8.37 -4.79
C VAL A 115 -8.77 8.72 -6.17
N THR A 116 -7.69 9.46 -6.21
CA THR A 116 -6.90 9.67 -7.43
C THR A 116 -5.56 8.96 -7.29
N GLN A 117 -5.13 8.35 -8.37
CA GLN A 117 -3.85 7.67 -8.47
C GLN A 117 -3.19 8.11 -9.76
N ARG A 118 -1.92 8.50 -9.66
CA ARG A 118 -1.06 8.80 -10.79
C ARG A 118 0.14 7.87 -10.73
N TYR A 119 0.45 7.21 -11.83
CA TYR A 119 1.65 6.38 -11.94
C TYR A 119 2.41 6.71 -13.22
N ILE A 120 3.72 6.55 -13.15
CA ILE A 120 4.61 6.71 -14.30
C ILE A 120 4.87 5.33 -14.88
N THR A 121 4.48 5.13 -16.13
CA THR A 121 4.70 3.88 -16.86
C THR A 121 6.16 3.81 -17.33
N ALA A 122 6.67 2.61 -17.60
CA ALA A 122 8.05 2.39 -18.07
C ALA A 122 8.43 3.25 -19.30
N SER A 123 7.46 3.59 -20.15
CA SER A 123 7.63 4.51 -21.30
C SER A 123 7.74 5.99 -20.94
N ASN A 124 7.85 6.34 -19.65
CA ASN A 124 7.84 7.71 -19.12
C ASN A 124 6.54 8.48 -19.47
N SER A 125 5.45 7.76 -19.74
CA SER A 125 4.11 8.32 -19.86
C SER A 125 3.46 8.41 -18.47
N GLU A 126 2.79 9.52 -18.23
CA GLU A 126 2.09 9.78 -16.98
C GLU A 126 0.63 9.37 -17.15
N GLU A 127 0.22 8.31 -16.45
CA GLU A 127 -1.17 7.86 -16.46
C GLU A 127 -1.83 8.33 -15.15
N SER A 128 -3.02 8.91 -15.28
CA SER A 128 -3.80 9.41 -14.15
C SER A 128 -5.16 8.73 -14.12
N ASN A 129 -5.41 7.98 -13.06
CA ASN A 129 -6.67 7.31 -12.79
C ASN A 129 -7.39 7.99 -11.63
N PHE A 130 -8.71 7.93 -11.66
CA PHE A 130 -9.55 8.32 -10.54
C PHE A 130 -10.59 7.23 -10.30
N PHE A 131 -10.93 7.07 -9.03
CA PHE A 131 -11.90 6.11 -8.53
C PHE A 131 -12.89 6.88 -7.67
N LEU A 132 -14.17 6.64 -7.95
CA LEU A 132 -15.26 7.19 -7.17
C LEU A 132 -16.17 6.01 -6.81
N GLN A 133 -16.32 5.79 -5.51
CA GLN A 133 -17.17 4.74 -4.98
C GLN A 133 -18.16 5.36 -4.00
N LEU A 134 -19.44 5.12 -4.21
CA LEU A 134 -20.49 5.42 -3.25
C LEU A 134 -20.99 4.09 -2.67
N GLU A 135 -20.96 3.96 -1.36
CA GLU A 135 -21.35 2.75 -0.65
C GLU A 135 -22.54 3.08 0.26
N LEU A 136 -23.63 2.32 0.13
CA LEU A 136 -24.84 2.48 0.93
C LEU A 136 -24.85 1.36 1.98
N ASN A 137 -24.88 1.76 3.26
CA ASN A 137 -24.82 0.81 4.37
C ASN A 137 -26.03 -0.14 4.29
N GLY A 138 -25.78 -1.44 4.15
CA GLY A 138 -26.83 -2.48 4.07
C GLY A 138 -27.46 -2.72 2.68
N LEU A 139 -27.14 -1.89 1.67
CA LEU A 139 -27.65 -2.04 0.30
C LEU A 139 -26.57 -2.44 -0.71
N GLY A 140 -25.30 -2.21 -0.37
CA GLY A 140 -24.15 -2.57 -1.19
C GLY A 140 -23.35 -1.36 -1.68
N SER A 141 -22.36 -1.62 -2.53
CA SER A 141 -21.47 -0.61 -3.09
C SER A 141 -21.74 -0.37 -4.58
N ILE A 142 -21.73 0.90 -5.00
CA ILE A 142 -21.86 1.33 -6.38
C ILE A 142 -20.56 2.03 -6.81
N GLY A 143 -20.01 1.63 -7.96
CA GLY A 143 -18.81 2.25 -8.58
C GLY A 143 -17.57 1.35 -8.60
N SER A 144 -16.44 1.93 -9.00
CA SER A 144 -15.14 1.23 -9.01
C SER A 144 -14.52 1.29 -7.63
N SER A 145 -14.48 0.15 -6.93
CA SER A 145 -14.00 0.13 -5.54
C SER A 145 -12.48 0.27 -5.47
N PRO A 146 -11.92 1.35 -4.89
CA PRO A 146 -10.49 1.45 -4.65
C PRO A 146 -10.07 0.63 -3.42
N LEU A 147 -10.97 -0.13 -2.78
CA LEU A 147 -10.65 -0.81 -1.52
C LEU A 147 -9.59 -1.89 -1.70
N SER A 148 -9.64 -2.62 -2.82
CA SER A 148 -8.62 -3.63 -3.17
C SER A 148 -7.28 -2.97 -3.45
N GLU A 149 -7.27 -1.83 -4.13
CA GLU A 149 -6.10 -0.99 -4.35
C GLU A 149 -5.53 -0.50 -3.02
N LEU A 150 -6.35 0.15 -2.19
CA LEU A 150 -5.95 0.68 -0.88
C LEU A 150 -5.40 -0.40 0.04
N LYS A 151 -6.05 -1.56 0.14
CA LYS A 151 -5.55 -2.68 0.95
C LYS A 151 -4.22 -3.25 0.45
N ARG A 152 -4.03 -3.31 -0.88
CA ARG A 152 -2.79 -3.81 -1.49
C ARG A 152 -1.64 -2.81 -1.34
N ASN A 153 -1.96 -1.54 -1.43
CA ASN A 153 -1.00 -0.44 -1.55
C ASN A 153 -0.65 0.17 -0.18
N ILE A 154 -1.56 0.16 0.80
CA ILE A 154 -1.37 0.70 2.15
C ILE A 154 -1.38 -0.47 3.14
N LYS A 155 -0.19 -0.94 3.52
CA LYS A 155 -0.06 -2.01 4.51
C LYS A 155 -0.59 -1.56 5.88
N GLY A 156 -1.65 -2.21 6.33
CA GLY A 156 -2.31 -1.88 7.59
C GLY A 156 -3.49 -0.94 7.46
N TYR A 157 -3.91 -0.61 6.22
CA TYR A 157 -5.14 0.11 5.94
C TYR A 157 -6.33 -0.54 6.65
N GLN A 158 -7.09 0.28 7.36
CA GLN A 158 -8.32 -0.13 8.01
C GLN A 158 -9.47 0.39 7.17
N SER A 159 -10.29 -0.53 6.67
CA SER A 159 -11.51 -0.19 5.95
C SER A 159 -12.45 0.55 6.90
N THR A 160 -12.77 1.79 6.54
CA THR A 160 -13.72 2.65 7.26
C THR A 160 -15.13 2.08 7.26
N THR A 161 -15.46 1.26 6.27
CA THR A 161 -16.70 0.47 6.24
C THR A 161 -16.36 -1.00 6.37
N GLN A 162 -17.01 -1.69 7.32
CA GLN A 162 -17.08 -3.14 7.29
C GLN A 162 -18.06 -3.52 6.18
N VAL A 163 -17.58 -3.58 4.93
CA VAL A 163 -18.25 -4.51 4.01
C VAL A 163 -17.85 -5.89 4.52
N PRO A 164 -18.80 -6.77 4.89
CA PRO A 164 -18.51 -8.18 5.10
C PRO A 164 -18.23 -8.79 3.72
N ASN A 165 -17.12 -8.41 3.09
CA ASN A 165 -16.66 -9.02 1.85
C ASN A 165 -15.61 -10.10 2.10
N GLN A 166 -15.63 -10.64 3.31
CA GLN A 166 -15.09 -11.95 3.62
C GLN A 166 -16.26 -12.72 4.23
N ILE A 167 -17.08 -13.35 3.38
CA ILE A 167 -17.67 -14.62 3.79
C ILE A 167 -16.43 -15.45 4.13
N GLY A 168 -16.17 -15.63 5.42
CA GLY A 168 -15.15 -16.55 5.86
C GLY A 168 -15.46 -17.89 5.22
N GLN A 169 -14.51 -18.45 4.49
CA GLN A 169 -14.59 -19.75 3.84
C GLN A 169 -14.59 -20.90 4.88
N TYR A 170 -15.30 -20.74 5.99
CA TYR A 170 -15.33 -21.67 7.12
C TYR A 170 -16.74 -21.93 7.68
N ASP A 171 -17.80 -21.28 7.18
CA ASP A 171 -19.19 -21.50 7.63
C ASP A 171 -19.92 -22.67 6.94
N TYR A 172 -19.18 -23.62 6.35
CA TYR A 172 -19.76 -24.82 5.70
C TYR A 172 -19.59 -26.11 6.51
N TYR A 173 -19.26 -26.02 7.80
CA TYR A 173 -19.16 -27.18 8.69
C TYR A 173 -19.97 -26.97 9.98
N GLU A 174 -21.29 -26.81 9.84
CA GLU A 174 -22.26 -27.22 10.86
C GLU A 174 -23.39 -28.03 10.19
#